data_AF-A0A975AJV0-F1
#
_entry.id   AF-A0A975AJV0-F1
#
_cell.length_a   1.000
_cell.length_b   1.000
_cell.length_c   1.000
_cell.angle_alpha   90.00
_cell.angle_beta   90.00
_cell.angle_gamma   90.00
#
_symmetry.space_group_name_H-M   'P 1'
#
loop_
_entity.id
_entity.type
_entity.pdbx_description
1 polymer ?
#
loop_
_entity_poly.entity_id
_entity_poly.type
_entity_poly.pdbx_seq_one_letter_code
_entity_poly.pdbx_strand_id
1 'polypeptide(L)'
;MTSIISQLGEALWLLILGMGLVYLFLGLLILGIHWVARFYGPEAKPQPVPPAARPAIPQGLDPKLLEAIRIAIFQHRTREGQNQ
;
A
#
# COMPACT_ATOMS: atom_id res chain seq x y z
N MET A 1 -57.10 5.99 10.44
CA MET A 1 -55.81 6.01 11.14
C MET A 1 -54.86 5.10 10.37
N THR A 2 -54.27 5.57 9.27
CA THR A 2 -53.30 4.79 8.51
C THR A 2 -52.02 4.67 9.33
N SER A 3 -51.60 3.42 9.57
CA SER A 3 -50.56 3.07 10.53
C SER A 3 -49.24 3.78 10.23
N ILE A 4 -48.77 4.63 11.13
CA ILE A 4 -47.42 5.26 11.18
C ILE A 4 -46.26 4.35 10.74
N ILE A 5 -46.36 3.04 10.98
CA ILE A 5 -45.40 2.03 10.52
C ILE A 5 -45.23 2.06 8.99
N SER A 6 -46.30 2.27 8.22
CA SER A 6 -46.21 2.31 6.76
C SER A 6 -45.55 3.58 6.26
N GLN A 7 -45.84 4.73 6.87
CA GLN A 7 -45.17 6.00 6.54
C GLN A 7 -43.67 5.94 6.82
N LEU A 8 -43.26 5.27 7.91
CA LEU A 8 -41.85 5.10 8.21
C LEU A 8 -41.17 4.18 7.20
N GLY A 9 -41.85 3.12 6.73
CA GLY A 9 -41.36 2.26 5.65
C GLY A 9 -41.15 3.02 4.34
N GLU A 10 -42.11 3.88 3.95
CA GLU A 10 -42.00 4.75 2.78
C GLU A 10 -40.84 5.75 2.91
N ALA A 11 -40.69 6.37 4.08
CA ALA A 11 -39.58 7.28 4.36
C ALA A 11 -38.21 6.58 4.33
N LEU A 12 -38.13 5.35 4.85
CA LEU A 12 -36.91 4.55 4.81
C LEU A 12 -36.53 4.18 3.37
N TRP A 13 -37.52 3.85 2.53
CA TRP A 13 -37.31 3.58 1.11
C TRP A 13 -36.78 4.82 0.38
N LEU A 14 -37.36 6.00 0.64
CA LEU A 14 -36.90 7.27 0.09
C LEU A 14 -35.46 7.62 0.54
N LEU A 15 -35.10 7.32 1.78
CA LEU A 15 -33.74 7.53 2.30
C LEU A 15 -32.73 6.64 1.57
N ILE A 16 -33.05 5.36 1.39
CA ILE A 16 -32.20 4.43 0.63
C ILE A 16 -32.07 4.89 -0.82
N LEU A 17 -33.17 5.34 -1.44
CA LEU A 17 -33.17 5.86 -2.80
C LEU A 17 -32.28 7.11 -2.93
N GLY A 18 -32.37 8.04 -1.97
CA GLY A 18 -31.52 9.23 -1.91
C GLY A 18 -30.04 8.88 -1.76
N MET A 19 -29.72 7.95 -0.85
CA MET A 19 -28.34 7.47 -0.67
C MET A 19 -27.81 6.75 -1.91
N GLY A 20 -28.63 5.95 -2.58
CA GLY A 20 -28.29 5.28 -3.83
C GLY A 20 -28.01 6.26 -4.97
N LEU A 21 -28.83 7.29 -5.13
CA LEU A 21 -28.65 8.32 -6.15
C LEU A 21 -27.36 9.14 -5.90
N VAL A 22 -27.12 9.57 -4.67
CA VAL A 22 -25.90 10.31 -4.31
C VAL A 22 -24.68 9.44 -4.53
N TYR A 23 -24.73 8.16 -4.14
CA TYR A 23 -23.63 7.22 -4.37
C TYR A 23 -23.34 7.03 -5.86
N LEU A 24 -24.40 6.85 -6.67
CA LEU A 24 -24.27 6.74 -8.12
C LEU A 24 -23.67 8.00 -8.73
N PHE A 25 -24.14 9.18 -8.30
CA PHE A 25 -23.65 10.47 -8.77
C PHE A 25 -22.17 10.69 -8.43
N LEU A 26 -21.77 10.44 -7.18
CA LEU A 26 -20.37 10.51 -6.77
C LEU A 26 -19.51 9.50 -7.52
N GLY A 27 -19.99 8.26 -7.68
CA GLY A 27 -19.31 7.23 -8.44
C GLY A 27 -19.06 7.66 -9.89
N LEU A 28 -20.07 8.27 -10.53
CA LEU A 28 -19.94 8.80 -11.89
C LEU A 28 -18.95 9.97 -11.96
N LEU A 29 -18.94 10.85 -10.96
CA LEU A 29 -17.96 11.94 -10.83
C LEU A 29 -16.54 11.40 -10.71
N ILE A 30 -16.33 10.43 -9.82
CA ILE A 30 -15.02 9.78 -9.62
C ILE A 30 -14.56 9.09 -10.90
N LEU A 31 -15.46 8.37 -11.57
CA LEU A 31 -15.17 7.72 -12.84
C LEU A 31 -14.78 8.75 -13.91
N GLY A 32 -15.48 9.88 -13.98
CA GLY A 32 -15.16 10.99 -14.88
C GLY A 32 -13.76 11.57 -14.60
N ILE A 33 -13.42 11.80 -13.33
CA ILE A 33 -12.08 12.29 -12.93
C ILE A 33 -11.00 11.27 -13.32
N HIS A 34 -11.24 9.98 -13.08
CA HIS A 34 -10.34 8.92 -13.52
C HIS A 34 -10.19 8.88 -15.04
N TRP A 35 -11.27 9.09 -15.78
CA TRP A 35 -11.24 9.09 -17.24
C TRP A 35 -10.42 10.26 -17.78
N VAL A 36 -10.63 11.46 -17.21
CA VAL A 36 -9.84 12.66 -17.52
C VAL A 36 -8.39 12.46 -17.14
N ALA A 37 -8.10 11.94 -15.95
CA ALA A 37 -6.73 11.64 -15.52
C ALA A 37 -6.06 10.58 -16.41
N ARG A 38 -6.82 9.62 -16.95
CA ARG A 38 -6.28 8.62 -17.87
C ARG A 38 -5.98 9.19 -19.26
N PHE A 39 -6.80 10.13 -19.75
CA PHE A 39 -6.61 10.74 -21.07
C PHE A 39 -5.62 11.90 -21.07
N TYR A 40 -5.57 12.68 -19.99
CA TYR A 40 -4.81 13.93 -19.91
C TYR A 40 -3.73 13.93 -18.82
N GLY A 41 -3.69 12.91 -17.95
CA GLY A 41 -2.67 12.80 -16.93
C GLY A 41 -1.33 12.42 -17.55
N PRO A 42 -0.26 13.20 -17.31
CA PRO A 42 1.09 12.75 -17.67
C PRO A 42 1.37 11.41 -16.98
N GLU A 43 2.07 10.48 -17.65
CA GLU A 43 2.52 9.24 -17.02
C GLU A 43 3.09 9.58 -15.64
N ALA A 44 2.47 9.05 -14.59
CA ALA A 44 2.92 9.25 -13.22
C ALA A 44 4.31 8.64 -13.12
N LYS A 45 5.33 9.45 -13.41
CA LYS A 45 6.73 9.11 -13.22
C LYS A 45 6.82 8.68 -11.75
N PRO A 46 7.24 7.44 -11.45
CA PRO A 46 7.33 6.98 -10.08
C PRO A 46 8.09 8.03 -9.29
N GLN A 47 7.44 8.66 -8.31
CA GLN A 47 8.17 9.52 -7.38
C GLN A 47 9.28 8.65 -6.81
N PRO A 48 10.56 9.10 -6.85
CA PRO A 48 11.64 8.33 -6.27
C PRO A 48 11.27 8.03 -4.82
N VAL A 49 10.99 6.77 -4.52
CA VAL A 49 10.85 6.31 -3.15
C VAL A 49 12.13 6.72 -2.43
N PRO A 50 12.04 7.51 -1.33
CA PRO A 50 13.22 7.83 -0.55
C PRO A 50 13.94 6.53 -0.22
N PRO A 51 15.27 6.44 -0.39
CA PRO A 51 16.00 5.23 -0.05
C PRO A 51 15.66 4.83 1.38
N ALA A 52 15.16 3.61 1.56
CA ALA A 52 14.87 3.08 2.88
C ALA A 52 16.11 3.27 3.76
N ALA A 53 15.94 3.90 4.92
CA ALA A 53 17.03 4.15 5.85
C ALA A 53 17.73 2.81 6.14
N ARG A 54 19.04 2.74 5.84
CA ARG A 54 19.83 1.55 6.13
C ARG A 54 19.72 1.25 7.62
N PRO A 55 19.47 -0.01 8.00
CA PRO A 55 19.45 -0.37 9.42
C PRO A 55 20.81 -0.01 10.02
N ALA A 56 20.78 0.76 11.11
CA ALA A 56 21.97 1.13 11.84
C ALA A 56 22.65 -0.14 12.34
N ILE A 57 23.92 -0.33 11.96
CA ILE A 57 24.74 -1.44 12.44
C ILE A 57 24.89 -1.25 13.97
N PRO A 58 24.55 -2.25 14.80
CA PRO A 58 24.72 -2.14 16.25
C PRO A 58 26.19 -1.88 16.58
N GLN A 59 26.49 -0.75 17.23
CA GLN A 59 27.85 -0.35 17.65
C GLN A 59 28.38 -1.16 18.84
N GLY A 60 28.00 -2.43 18.96
CA GLY A 60 28.31 -3.29 20.10
C GLY A 60 28.75 -4.70 19.71
N LEU A 61 29.15 -4.94 18.46
CA LEU A 61 29.82 -6.19 18.13
C LEU A 61 31.29 -6.11 18.53
N ASP A 62 31.67 -6.98 19.46
CA ASP A 62 33.04 -7.17 19.88
C ASP A 62 33.93 -7.39 18.64
N PRO A 63 34.99 -6.59 18.45
CA PRO A 63 35.82 -6.63 17.24
C PRO A 63 36.43 -8.01 17.00
N LYS A 64 36.58 -8.82 18.06
CA LYS A 64 37.05 -10.21 17.95
C LYS A 64 36.02 -11.13 17.31
N LEU A 65 34.74 -10.95 17.61
CA LEU A 65 33.66 -11.74 17.01
C LEU A 65 33.49 -11.39 15.53
N LEU A 66 33.59 -10.10 15.18
CA LEU A 66 33.56 -9.65 13.79
C LEU A 66 34.72 -10.27 12.99
N GLU A 67 35.93 -10.28 13.56
CA GLU A 67 37.09 -10.86 12.87
C GLU A 67 37.00 -12.39 12.76
N ALA A 68 36.50 -13.08 13.79
CA ALA A 68 36.24 -14.52 13.73
C ALA A 68 35.21 -14.88 12.64
N ILE A 69 34.12 -14.12 12.53
CA ILE A 69 33.12 -14.31 11.47
C ILE A 69 33.72 -14.04 10.08
N ARG A 70 34.53 -12.98 9.93
CA ARG A 70 35.19 -12.67 8.66
C ARG A 70 36.15 -13.78 8.23
N ILE A 71 36.95 -14.31 9.15
CA ILE A 71 37.85 -15.45 8.89
C ILE A 71 37.03 -16.69 8.50
N ALA A 72 35.93 -16.96 9.19
CA ALA A 72 35.07 -18.11 8.91
C ALA A 72 34.42 -18.01 7.51
N ILE A 73 33.90 -16.83 7.14
CA ILE A 73 33.29 -16.60 5.81
C ILE A 73 34.34 -16.70 4.71
N PHE A 74 35.53 -16.14 4.91
CA PHE A 74 36.62 -16.22 3.93
C PHE A 74 37.04 -17.68 3.70
N GLN A 75 37.23 -18.45 4.78
CA GLN A 75 37.57 -19.88 4.68
C GLN A 75 36.47 -20.71 4.01
N HIS A 76 35.19 -20.37 4.21
CA HIS A 76 34.10 -21.05 3.53
C HIS A 76 34.12 -20.80 2.02
N ARG A 77 34.32 -19.55 1.58
CA ARG A 77 34.40 -19.20 0.15
C ARG A 77 35.62 -19.79 -0.55
N THR A 78 36.78 -19.85 0.13
CA THR A 78 37.99 -20.48 -0.42
C THR A 78 37.80 -21.99 -0.59
N ARG A 79 37.04 -22.65 0.31
CA ARG A 79 36.72 -24.08 0.21
C ARG A 79 35.70 -24.39 -0.87
N GLU A 80 34.74 -23.51 -1.12
CA GLU A 80 33.78 -23.69 -2.22
C GLU A 80 34.39 -23.45 -3.61
N GLY A 81 35.44 -22.62 -3.71
CA GLY A 81 36.20 -22.41 -4.94
C GLY A 81 37.24 -23.50 -5.29
N GLN A 82 37.48 -24.48 -4.41
CA GLN A 82 38.45 -25.56 -4.64
C GLN A 82 37.81 -26.85 -5.19
N ASN A 83 36.48 -26.92 -5.28
CA ASN A 83 35.74 -28.11 -5.70
C ASN A 83 34.96 -27.92 -7.04
N GLN A 84 35.34 -26.91 -7.84
CA GLN A 84 35.05 -26.81 -9.28
C GLN A 84 36.37 -26.94 -10.05
#